data_AF-X1SFJ9-F1
#
_entry.id   AF-X1SFJ9-F1
#
_cell.length_a   1.000
_cell.length_b   1.000
_cell.length_c   1.000
_cell.angle_alpha   90.00
_cell.angle_beta   90.00
_cell.angle_gamma   90.00
#
_symmetry.space_group_name_H-M   'P 1'
#
loop_
_entity.id
_entity.type
_entity.pdbx_description
1 polymer ?
#
loop_
_entity_poly.entity_id
_entity_poly.type
_entity_poly.pdbx_seq_one_letter_code
_entity_poly.pdbx_strand_id
1 'polypeptide(L)'
;TEAVEKEGGEIVNFSLKGYEKIKIPYAKKLEEINLARPILEADVVVSLPKLKTHELTLLTGAVKNFFGCVPSADRFEAHRLSKVEEFSQAVVDIYSVCQP
;
A
#
# COMPACT_ATOMS: atom_id res chain seq x y z
N THR A 1 14.91 -7.35 -14.09
CA THR A 1 14.48 -8.67 -13.59
C THR A 1 15.69 -9.55 -13.35
N GLU A 2 16.63 -9.59 -14.31
CA GLU A 2 17.90 -10.34 -14.23
C GLU A 2 18.66 -10.21 -12.89
N ALA A 3 18.81 -8.99 -12.35
CA ALA A 3 19.53 -8.79 -11.09
C ALA A 3 18.82 -9.45 -9.88
N VAL A 4 17.49 -9.52 -9.87
CA VAL A 4 16.73 -10.16 -8.78
C VAL A 4 16.80 -11.68 -8.91
N GLU A 5 16.63 -12.19 -10.12
CA GLU A 5 16.70 -13.63 -10.41
C GLU A 5 18.09 -14.21 -10.12
N LYS A 6 19.16 -13.46 -10.43
CA LYS A 6 20.54 -13.86 -10.14
C LYS A 6 20.80 -14.07 -8.65
N GLU A 7 20.16 -13.27 -7.80
CA GLU A 7 20.28 -13.36 -6.34
C GLU A 7 19.22 -14.30 -5.72
N GLY A 8 18.48 -15.07 -6.54
CA GLY A 8 17.48 -16.04 -6.10
C GLY A 8 16.13 -15.43 -5.67
N GLY A 9 15.88 -14.16 -5.96
CA GLY A 9 14.61 -13.50 -5.67
C GLY A 9 13.55 -13.68 -6.76
N GLU A 10 12.29 -13.40 -6.42
CA GLU A 10 11.17 -13.34 -7.36
C GLU A 10 10.67 -11.91 -7.51
N ILE A 11 10.35 -11.49 -8.75
CA ILE A 11 9.60 -10.25 -8.98
C ILE A 11 8.13 -10.60 -9.07
N VAL A 12 7.36 -10.09 -8.13
CA VAL A 12 5.94 -10.39 -7.99
C VAL A 12 5.10 -9.21 -8.44
N ASN A 13 4.17 -9.46 -9.36
CA ASN A 13 3.09 -8.52 -9.66
C ASN A 13 1.88 -8.84 -8.78
N PHE A 14 1.53 -7.93 -7.88
CA PHE A 14 0.41 -8.10 -6.94
C PHE A 14 -0.93 -8.38 -7.63
N SER A 15 -1.17 -7.80 -8.82
CA SER A 15 -2.40 -8.05 -9.57
C SER A 15 -2.51 -9.48 -10.10
N LEU A 16 -1.39 -10.21 -10.26
CA LEU A 16 -1.40 -11.62 -10.68
C LEU A 16 -1.52 -12.60 -9.51
N LYS A 17 -1.01 -12.23 -8.32
CA LYS A 17 -1.13 -13.06 -7.11
C LYS A 17 -2.47 -12.84 -6.39
N GLY A 18 -3.15 -11.73 -6.66
CA GLY A 18 -4.46 -11.41 -6.14
C GLY A 18 -4.43 -10.64 -4.82
N TYR A 19 -5.62 -10.30 -4.35
CA TYR A 19 -5.86 -9.50 -3.16
C TYR A 19 -6.87 -10.20 -2.25
N GLU A 20 -6.78 -9.95 -0.95
CA GLU A 20 -7.72 -10.42 0.05
C GLU A 20 -8.38 -9.23 0.74
N LYS A 21 -9.71 -9.28 0.87
CA LYS A 21 -10.46 -8.23 1.56
C LYS A 21 -10.28 -8.38 3.07
N ILE A 22 -9.77 -7.32 3.71
CA ILE A 22 -9.55 -7.26 5.15
C ILE A 22 -10.22 -6.02 5.73
N LYS A 23 -10.64 -6.13 7.00
CA LYS A 23 -11.12 -4.98 7.78
C LYS A 23 -9.94 -4.27 8.42
N ILE A 24 -10.02 -2.95 8.50
CA ILE A 24 -8.99 -2.13 9.15
C ILE A 24 -9.41 -1.88 10.61
N PRO A 25 -8.68 -2.40 11.61
CA PRO A 25 -8.96 -2.08 13.00
C PRO A 25 -8.82 -0.58 13.26
N TYR A 26 -9.81 0.03 13.93
CA TYR A 26 -9.81 1.46 14.28
C TYR A 26 -9.69 2.41 13.08
N ALA A 27 -10.19 1.99 11.92
CA ALA A 27 -10.15 2.80 10.71
C ALA A 27 -10.83 4.16 10.88
N LYS A 28 -10.31 5.19 10.20
CA LYS A 28 -10.86 6.54 10.25
C LYS A 28 -11.50 7.00 8.94
N LYS A 29 -11.08 6.44 7.81
CA LYS A 29 -11.53 6.80 6.46
C LYS A 29 -11.84 5.58 5.59
N LEU A 30 -11.09 4.48 5.70
CA LEU A 30 -11.33 3.25 4.93
C LEU A 30 -11.64 2.08 5.87
N GLU A 31 -12.90 1.65 5.97
CA GLU A 31 -13.29 0.57 6.89
C GLU A 31 -12.72 -0.82 6.49
N GLU A 32 -12.60 -1.06 5.19
CA GLU A 32 -12.04 -2.28 4.61
C GLU A 32 -11.28 -1.97 3.33
N ILE A 33 -10.30 -2.80 3.01
CA ILE A 33 -9.48 -2.73 1.78
C ILE A 33 -9.19 -4.12 1.26
N ASN A 34 -8.82 -4.24 0.00
CA ASN A 34 -8.25 -5.45 -0.57
C ASN A 34 -6.72 -5.33 -0.52
N LEU A 35 -6.07 -6.14 0.31
CA LEU A 35 -4.62 -6.12 0.47
C LEU A 35 -3.97 -7.21 -0.39
N ALA A 36 -2.84 -6.89 -1.02
CA ALA A 36 -2.11 -7.85 -1.85
C ALA A 36 -1.72 -9.08 -1.02
N ARG A 37 -2.06 -10.27 -1.50
CA ARG A 37 -1.78 -11.54 -0.80
C ARG A 37 -0.30 -11.71 -0.44
N PRO A 38 0.68 -11.36 -1.30
CA PRO A 38 2.09 -11.44 -0.91
C PRO A 38 2.48 -10.59 0.31
N ILE A 39 1.74 -9.53 0.63
CA ILE A 39 1.97 -8.73 1.84
C ILE A 39 1.42 -9.44 3.08
N LEU A 40 0.27 -10.10 2.96
CA LEU A 40 -0.36 -10.87 4.05
C LEU A 40 0.39 -12.18 4.36
N GLU A 41 0.95 -12.81 3.33
CA GLU A 41 1.62 -14.11 3.42
C GLU A 41 3.10 -13.98 3.83
N ALA A 42 3.67 -12.77 3.83
CA ALA A 42 5.06 -12.55 4.18
C ALA A 42 5.29 -12.60 5.70
N ASP A 43 6.38 -13.25 6.12
CA ASP A 43 6.81 -13.22 7.53
C ASP A 43 7.33 -11.84 7.95
N VAL A 44 7.99 -11.14 7.02
CA VAL A 44 8.60 -9.82 7.21
C VAL A 44 8.46 -9.00 5.93
N VAL A 45 8.15 -7.71 6.06
CA VAL A 45 8.04 -6.79 4.93
C VAL A 45 9.14 -5.74 5.03
N VAL A 46 10.02 -5.64 4.03
CA VAL A 46 11.03 -4.57 3.94
C VAL A 46 10.60 -3.55 2.88
N SER A 47 10.36 -2.31 3.30
CA SER A 47 9.91 -1.24 2.40
C SER A 47 11.06 -0.35 1.93
N LEU A 48 11.17 -0.15 0.62
CA LEU A 48 12.16 0.73 -0.01
C LEU A 48 11.46 1.90 -0.74
N PRO A 49 11.06 2.96 -0.01
CA PRO A 49 10.35 4.08 -0.59
C PRO A 49 11.27 4.99 -1.41
N LYS A 50 10.70 5.62 -2.44
CA LYS A 50 11.31 6.78 -3.13
C LYS A 50 10.72 8.09 -2.59
N LEU A 51 11.58 9.06 -2.29
CA LEU A 51 11.16 10.42 -1.96
C LEU A 51 10.81 11.19 -3.25
N LYS A 52 9.59 11.73 -3.30
CA LYS A 52 9.13 12.68 -4.31
C LYS A 52 8.05 13.58 -3.72
N THR A 53 7.75 14.69 -4.37
CA THR A 53 6.60 15.53 -4.03
C THR A 53 5.28 14.88 -4.43
N HIS A 54 4.18 15.30 -3.80
CA HIS A 54 2.83 14.92 -4.17
C HIS A 54 1.81 15.94 -3.66
N GLU A 55 0.78 16.26 -4.44
CA GLU A 55 -0.19 17.31 -4.10
C GLU A 55 -0.97 16.99 -2.80
N LEU A 56 -1.55 15.79 -2.69
CA LEU A 56 -2.41 15.42 -1.53
C LEU A 56 -1.70 14.95 -0.26
N THR A 57 -0.37 14.81 -0.29
CA THR A 57 0.44 14.33 0.87
C THR A 57 1.69 15.18 1.10
N LEU A 58 1.89 16.23 0.29
CA LEU A 58 3.09 17.05 0.14
C LEU A 58 4.33 16.27 -0.35
N LEU A 59 4.60 15.12 0.27
CA LEU A 59 5.71 14.22 -0.02
C LEU A 59 5.22 12.76 -0.05
N THR A 60 5.97 11.91 -0.75
CA THR A 60 5.92 10.47 -0.58
C THR A 60 6.94 10.02 0.47
N GLY A 61 7.00 8.73 0.76
CA GLY A 61 7.96 8.17 1.70
C GLY A 61 7.52 6.80 2.20
N ALA A 62 8.05 6.42 3.36
CA ALA A 62 7.85 5.11 3.96
C ALA A 62 6.38 4.69 4.04
N VAL A 63 5.53 5.50 4.68
CA VAL A 63 4.10 5.21 4.86
C VAL A 63 3.39 5.07 3.51
N LYS A 64 3.65 6.00 2.58
CA LYS A 64 2.92 6.05 1.30
C LYS A 64 3.34 4.95 0.32
N ASN A 65 4.48 4.30 0.51
CA ASN A 65 4.89 3.18 -0.34
C ASN A 65 3.85 2.05 -0.35
N PHE A 66 3.21 1.83 0.81
CA PHE A 66 2.18 0.81 1.01
C PHE A 66 0.85 1.12 0.35
N PHE A 67 0.66 2.34 -0.14
CA PHE A 67 -0.47 2.65 -1.02
C PHE A 67 -0.45 1.83 -2.32
N GLY A 68 0.71 1.27 -2.70
CA GLY A 68 0.83 0.32 -3.80
C GLY A 68 0.42 -1.12 -3.48
N CYS A 69 0.17 -1.46 -2.22
CA CYS A 69 -0.22 -2.79 -1.79
C CYS A 69 -1.72 -3.09 -2.00
N VAL A 70 -2.51 -2.08 -2.37
CA VAL A 70 -3.96 -2.20 -2.64
C VAL A 70 -4.25 -2.00 -4.13
N PRO A 71 -5.32 -2.60 -4.68
CA PRO A 71 -5.64 -2.50 -6.09
C PRO A 71 -6.10 -1.09 -6.47
N SER A 72 -6.18 -0.81 -7.78
CA SER A 72 -6.64 0.48 -8.30
C SER A 72 -7.98 0.94 -7.74
N ALA A 73 -8.95 0.03 -7.54
CA ALA A 73 -10.26 0.38 -6.98
C ALA A 73 -10.15 1.05 -5.61
N ASP A 74 -9.43 0.45 -4.67
CA ASP A 74 -9.26 1.00 -3.32
C ASP A 74 -8.41 2.28 -3.33
N ARG A 75 -7.44 2.36 -4.25
CA ARG A 75 -6.71 3.61 -4.47
C ARG A 75 -7.63 4.72 -4.94
N PHE A 76 -8.60 4.44 -5.80
CA PHE A 76 -9.58 5.43 -6.25
C PHE A 76 -10.49 5.88 -5.09
N GLU A 77 -10.96 4.95 -4.25
CA GLU A 77 -11.76 5.29 -3.06
C GLU A 77 -10.99 6.23 -2.12
N ALA A 78 -9.72 5.93 -1.83
CA ALA A 78 -8.87 6.84 -1.06
C ALA A 78 -8.75 8.22 -1.72
N HIS A 79 -8.53 8.30 -3.04
CA HIS A 79 -8.40 9.57 -3.76
C HIS A 79 -9.70 10.39 -3.85
N ARG A 80 -10.88 9.77 -3.67
CA ARG A 80 -12.14 10.54 -3.57
C ARG A 80 -12.14 11.45 -2.34
N LEU A 81 -11.33 11.15 -1.33
CA LEU A 81 -11.04 12.04 -0.21
C LEU A 81 -10.08 13.13 -0.68
N SER A 82 -10.62 14.16 -1.31
CA SER A 82 -9.85 15.18 -2.02
C SER A 82 -9.09 16.18 -1.13
N LYS A 83 -9.35 16.17 0.19
CA LYS A 83 -8.62 17.01 1.16
C LYS A 83 -7.34 16.33 1.61
N VAL A 84 -6.28 17.11 1.78
CA VAL A 84 -4.94 16.62 2.17
C VAL A 84 -5.01 15.77 3.44
N GLU A 85 -5.71 16.22 4.47
CA GLU A 85 -5.81 15.54 5.76
C GLU A 85 -6.58 14.22 5.63
N GLU A 86 -7.64 14.20 4.81
CA GLU A 86 -8.50 13.03 4.65
C GLU A 86 -7.82 11.95 3.80
N PHE A 87 -7.20 12.33 2.69
CA PHE A 87 -6.39 11.43 1.88
C PHE A 87 -5.21 10.87 2.69
N SER A 88 -4.52 11.74 3.43
CA SER A 88 -3.39 11.31 4.28
C SER A 88 -3.85 10.31 5.34
N GLN A 89 -5.03 10.51 5.94
CA GLN A 89 -5.58 9.55 6.88
C GLN A 89 -5.95 8.21 6.22
N ALA A 90 -6.48 8.20 4.99
CA ALA A 90 -6.72 6.95 4.26
C ALA A 90 -5.42 6.20 3.90
N VAL A 91 -4.35 6.93 3.57
CA VAL A 91 -3.02 6.33 3.38
C VAL A 91 -2.51 5.70 4.69
N VAL A 92 -2.74 6.34 5.84
CA VAL A 92 -2.40 5.79 7.17
C VAL A 92 -3.25 4.56 7.49
N ASP A 93 -4.54 4.55 7.16
CA ASP A 93 -5.42 3.40 7.35
C ASP A 93 -4.85 2.19 6.60
N ILE A 94 -4.48 2.35 5.31
CA ILE A 94 -3.81 1.27 4.53
C ILE A 94 -2.51 0.82 5.20
N TYR A 95 -1.65 1.76 5.60
CA TYR A 95 -0.38 1.44 6.26
C TYR A 95 -0.56 0.66 7.57
N SER A 96 -1.62 0.93 8.33
CA SER A 96 -1.84 0.32 9.65
C SER A 96 -1.97 -1.21 9.65
N VAL A 97 -2.31 -1.80 8.51
CA VAL A 97 -2.46 -3.25 8.32
C VAL A 97 -1.35 -3.86 7.47
N CYS A 98 -0.33 -3.07 7.10
CA CYS A 98 0.78 -3.46 6.24
C CYS A 98 2.14 -3.09 6.85
N GLN A 99 2.25 -3.01 8.18
CA GLN A 99 3.43 -2.45 8.83
C GLN A 99 4.67 -3.33 8.60
N PRO A 100 5.80 -2.75 8.17
CA PRO A 100 7.08 -3.44 7.98
C PRO A 100 7.76 -3.81 9.30
#